data_AF-A0A7X6T030-F1
#
_entry.id   AF-A0A7X6T030-F1
#
_cell.length_a   1.000
_cell.length_b   1.000
_cell.length_c   1.000
_cell.angle_alpha   90.00
_cell.angle_beta   90.00
_cell.angle_gamma   90.00
#
_symmetry.space_group_name_H-M   'P 1'
#
loop_
_entity.id
_entity.type
_entity.pdbx_description
1 polymer ?
#
loop_
_entity_poly.entity_id
_entity_poly.type
_entity_poly.pdbx_seq_one_letter_code
_entity_poly.pdbx_strand_id
1 'polypeptide(L)'
;MLEKLLKAHYIKQKDDNVPFSHDLLKLAERSSLELTDSQKIFLDEMTSCNISARYPDFKNRFYKKATKEFTEDKISRLKEFRRWLLKKIKG
;
A
#
# COMPACT_ATOMS: atom_id res chain seq x y z
N MET A 1 3.32 -6.24 3.81
CA MET A 1 4.27 -5.39 4.59
C MET A 1 3.78 -3.95 4.70
N LEU A 2 3.50 -3.25 3.60
CA LEU A 2 3.04 -1.85 3.62
C LEU A 2 1.70 -1.66 4.36
N GLU A 3 0.72 -2.56 4.14
CA GLU A 3 -0.56 -2.57 4.86
C GLU A 3 -0.38 -2.55 6.39
N LYS A 4 0.54 -3.37 6.91
CA LYS A 4 0.82 -3.44 8.35
C LYS A 4 1.42 -2.14 8.88
N LEU A 5 2.29 -1.48 8.11
CA LEU A 5 2.88 -0.20 8.50
C LEU A 5 1.83 0.92 8.55
N LEU A 6 0.94 0.99 7.55
CA LEU A 6 -0.15 1.97 7.53
C LEU A 6 -1.13 1.73 8.69
N LYS A 7 -1.48 0.48 8.98
CA LYS A 7 -2.33 0.12 10.12
C LYS A 7 -1.67 0.48 11.46
N ALA A 8 -0.37 0.24 11.62
CA ALA A 8 0.37 0.65 12.80
C ALA A 8 0.41 2.18 12.97
N HIS A 9 0.61 2.92 11.88
CA HIS A 9 0.56 4.38 11.91
C HIS A 9 -0.84 4.90 12.26
N TYR A 10 -1.89 4.28 11.71
CA TYR A 10 -3.27 4.63 12.05
C TYR A 10 -3.54 4.53 13.55
N ILE A 11 -3.18 3.41 14.18
CA ILE A 11 -3.34 3.23 15.64
C ILE A 11 -2.60 4.34 16.39
N LYS A 12 -1.34 4.61 16.03
CA LYS A 12 -0.53 5.67 16.67
C LYS A 12 -1.20 7.05 16.59
N GLN A 13 -1.85 7.37 15.47
CA GLN A 13 -2.44 8.70 15.24
C GLN A 13 -3.86 8.87 15.76
N LYS A 14 -4.67 7.81 15.75
CA LYS A 14 -6.11 7.89 16.03
C LYS A 14 -6.52 7.23 17.35
N ASP A 15 -5.65 6.42 17.95
CA ASP A 15 -5.95 5.61 19.14
C ASP A 15 -7.28 4.85 19.04
N ASP A 16 -7.57 4.36 17.83
CA ASP A 16 -8.82 3.72 17.46
C ASP A 16 -8.56 2.36 16.80
N ASN A 17 -9.61 1.55 16.71
CA ASN A 17 -9.58 0.24 16.09
C ASN A 17 -9.12 0.32 14.64
N VAL A 18 -8.18 -0.56 14.28
CA VAL A 18 -7.65 -0.65 12.92
C VAL A 18 -8.78 -0.87 11.92
N PRO A 19 -8.87 -0.08 10.84
CA PRO A 19 -9.87 -0.30 9.81
C PRO A 19 -9.73 -1.70 9.22
N PHE A 20 -10.83 -2.43 9.13
CA PHE A 20 -10.89 -3.72 8.44
C PHE A 20 -10.91 -3.51 6.92
N SER A 21 -9.77 -3.04 6.41
CA SER A 21 -9.57 -2.71 5.00
C SER A 21 -8.22 -3.21 4.51
N HIS A 22 -8.17 -3.62 3.24
CA HIS A 22 -6.95 -3.90 2.47
C HIS A 22 -6.60 -2.76 1.51
N ASP A 23 -7.47 -1.76 1.42
CA ASP A 23 -7.29 -0.56 0.60
C ASP A 23 -6.24 0.34 1.24
N LEU A 24 -5.06 0.34 0.65
CA LEU A 24 -3.90 1.07 1.18
C LEU A 24 -4.09 2.58 1.06
N LEU A 25 -4.81 3.06 0.04
CA LEU A 25 -5.12 4.48 -0.12
C LEU A 25 -6.02 4.95 1.02
N LYS A 26 -7.13 4.24 1.26
CA LYS A 26 -8.03 4.56 2.38
C LYS A 26 -7.34 4.47 3.74
N LEU A 27 -6.47 3.49 3.95
CA LEU A 27 -5.68 3.39 5.19
C LEU A 27 -4.76 4.59 5.38
N ALA A 28 -4.11 5.06 4.32
CA ALA A 28 -3.23 6.21 4.38
C ALA A 28 -3.99 7.54 4.60
N GLU A 29 -5.09 7.75 3.88
CA GLU A 29 -5.95 8.94 4.04
C GLU A 29 -6.55 9.02 5.44
N ARG A 30 -7.05 7.89 5.97
CA ARG A 30 -7.58 7.81 7.34
C ARG A 30 -6.51 8.00 8.41
N SER A 31 -5.24 7.80 8.06
CA SER A 31 -4.10 8.10 8.94
C SER A 31 -3.67 9.57 8.87
N SER A 32 -4.44 10.43 8.19
CA SER A 32 -4.13 11.86 8.00
C SER A 32 -2.80 12.10 7.28
N LEU A 33 -2.40 11.17 6.40
CA LEU A 33 -1.24 11.37 5.53
C LEU A 33 -1.62 12.23 4.32
N GLU A 34 -0.89 13.32 4.10
CA GLU A 34 -0.99 14.09 2.85
C GLU A 34 -0.22 13.38 1.74
N LEU A 35 -0.96 12.84 0.78
CA LEU A 35 -0.42 12.08 -0.35
C LEU A 35 -0.44 12.91 -1.63
N THR A 36 0.63 12.80 -2.41
CA THR A 36 0.63 13.28 -3.80
C THR A 36 -0.23 12.39 -4.67
N ASP A 37 -0.70 12.89 -5.82
CA ASP A 37 -1.51 12.08 -6.74
C ASP A 37 -0.77 10.84 -7.25
N SER A 38 0.54 10.96 -7.49
CA SER A 38 1.40 9.82 -7.84
C SER A 38 1.45 8.75 -6.75
N GLN A 39 1.42 9.14 -5.47
CA GLN A 39 1.35 8.21 -4.34
C GLN A 39 -0.03 7.56 -4.23
N LYS A 40 -1.11 8.32 -4.48
CA LYS A 40 -2.46 7.76 -4.48
C LYS A 40 -2.63 6.69 -5.56
N ILE A 41 -2.21 6.98 -6.79
CA ILE A 41 -2.20 6.03 -7.90
C ILE A 41 -1.36 4.79 -7.54
N PHE A 42 -0.19 4.98 -6.94
CA PHE A 42 0.65 3.87 -6.49
C PHE A 42 -0.05 2.97 -5.45
N LEU A 43 -0.72 3.56 -4.45
CA LEU A 43 -1.40 2.80 -3.41
C LEU A 43 -2.62 2.03 -3.95
N ASP A 44 -3.32 2.58 -4.93
CA ASP A 44 -4.43 1.90 -5.60
C ASP A 44 -3.95 0.71 -6.44
N GLU A 45 -2.87 0.89 -7.22
CA GLU A 45 -2.20 -0.20 -7.93
C GLU A 45 -1.76 -1.32 -6.97
N MET A 46 -1.14 -0.97 -5.85
CA MET A 46 -0.68 -1.93 -4.85
C MET A 46 -1.82 -2.64 -4.12
N THR A 47 -2.94 -1.95 -3.89
CA THR A 47 -4.17 -2.55 -3.34
C THR A 47 -4.70 -3.62 -4.29
N SER A 48 -4.79 -3.29 -5.57
CA SER A 48 -5.22 -4.23 -6.62
C SER A 48 -4.31 -5.46 -6.69
N CYS A 49 -2.99 -5.27 -6.60
CA CYS A 49 -2.02 -6.37 -6.54
C CYS A 49 -2.22 -7.24 -5.28
N ASN A 50 -2.44 -6.63 -4.12
CA ASN A 50 -2.61 -7.33 -2.83
C ASN A 50 -3.88 -8.20 -2.83
N ILE A 51 -4.99 -7.69 -3.38
CA ILE A 51 -6.24 -8.43 -3.55
C ILE A 51 -6.05 -9.56 -4.57
N SER A 52 -5.45 -9.26 -5.72
CA SER A 52 -5.26 -10.24 -6.80
C SER A 52 -4.37 -11.42 -6.40
N ALA A 53 -3.39 -11.19 -5.52
CA ALA A 53 -2.54 -12.25 -4.99
C ALA A 53 -3.24 -13.17 -3.98
N ARG A 54 -4.32 -12.68 -3.33
CA ARG A 54 -5.03 -13.39 -2.26
C ARG A 54 -6.16 -14.28 -2.78
N TYR A 55 -6.82 -13.88 -3.86
CA TYR A 55 -7.97 -14.62 -4.41
C TYR A 55 -7.57 -15.39 -5.69
N PRO A 56 -7.74 -16.73 -5.71
CA PRO A 56 -7.32 -17.59 -6.82
C PRO A 56 -7.86 -17.16 -8.20
N ASP A 57 -9.10 -16.67 -8.25
CA ASP A 57 -9.78 -16.25 -9.50
C ASP A 57 -9.09 -15.07 -10.20
N PHE A 58 -8.35 -14.26 -9.44
CA PHE A 58 -7.61 -13.11 -9.94
C PHE A 58 -6.12 -13.42 -10.15
N LYS A 59 -5.62 -14.49 -9.52
CA LYS A 59 -4.22 -14.91 -9.52
C LYS A 59 -3.70 -15.23 -10.92
N ASN A 60 -4.48 -15.92 -11.75
CA ASN A 60 -4.05 -16.29 -13.11
C ASN A 60 -3.92 -15.08 -14.05
N ARG A 61 -4.81 -14.08 -13.95
CA ARG A 61 -4.70 -12.84 -14.73
C ARG A 61 -3.54 -11.97 -14.25
N PHE A 62 -3.32 -11.95 -12.93
CA PHE A 62 -2.21 -11.20 -12.34
C PHE A 62 -0.85 -11.81 -12.69
N TYR A 63 -0.71 -13.13 -12.67
CA TYR A 63 0.54 -13.82 -13.02
C TYR A 63 1.04 -13.45 -14.42
N LYS A 64 0.13 -13.29 -15.39
CA LYS A 64 0.47 -12.85 -16.75
C LYS A 64 0.94 -11.39 -16.83
N LYS A 65 0.51 -10.54 -15.88
CA LYS A 65 0.91 -9.12 -15.80
C LYS A 65 2.19 -8.90 -14.98
N ALA A 66 2.51 -9.80 -14.06
CA ALA A 66 3.67 -9.71 -13.18
C ALA A 66 4.98 -10.10 -13.91
N THR A 67 5.31 -9.37 -14.97
CA THR A 67 6.60 -9.52 -15.66
C THR A 67 7.74 -9.11 -14.73
N LYS A 68 8.98 -9.49 -15.09
CA LYS A 68 10.18 -9.09 -14.33
C LYS A 68 10.28 -7.56 -14.20
N GLU A 69 10.17 -6.85 -15.32
CA GLU A 69 10.24 -5.39 -15.37
C GLU A 69 9.11 -4.74 -14.54
N PHE A 70 7.87 -5.22 -14.67
CA PHE A 70 6.75 -4.76 -13.86
C PHE A 70 7.04 -4.94 -12.36
N THR A 71 7.56 -6.10 -11.97
CA THR A 71 7.85 -6.42 -10.58
C THR A 71 8.99 -5.55 -10.03
N GLU A 72 10.03 -5.30 -10.82
CA GLU A 72 11.16 -4.45 -10.45
C GLU A 72 10.74 -2.99 -10.26
N ASP A 73 9.93 -2.42 -11.15
CA ASP A 73 9.31 -1.08 -10.98
C ASP A 73 8.55 -0.99 -9.66
N LYS A 74 7.65 -1.94 -9.41
CA LYS A 74 6.84 -1.94 -8.18
C LYS A 74 7.68 -2.07 -6.93
N ILE A 75 8.73 -2.91 -6.94
CA ILE A 75 9.66 -3.03 -5.81
C ILE A 75 10.40 -1.72 -5.58
N SER A 76 10.85 -1.04 -6.64
CA SER A 76 11.54 0.25 -6.51
C SER A 76 10.62 1.30 -5.88
N ARG A 77 9.43 1.50 -6.44
CA ARG A 77 8.40 2.43 -5.93
C ARG A 77 7.98 2.09 -4.49
N LEU A 78 7.88 0.81 -4.16
CA LEU A 78 7.59 0.35 -2.80
C LEU A 78 8.70 0.74 -1.81
N LYS A 79 9.98 0.61 -2.20
CA LYS A 79 11.12 1.01 -1.36
C LYS A 79 11.12 2.52 -1.14
N GLU A 80 10.84 3.31 -2.18
CA GLU A 80 10.71 4.77 -2.08
C GLU A 80 9.58 5.17 -1.16
N PHE A 81 8.38 4.64 -1.37
CA PHE A 81 7.22 4.94 -0.53
C PHE A 81 7.44 4.54 0.92
N ARG A 82 8.08 3.38 1.18
CA ARG A 82 8.44 2.96 2.54
C ARG A 82 9.38 3.95 3.20
N ARG A 83 10.40 4.46 2.49
CA ARG A 83 11.33 5.46 3.03
C ARG A 83 10.60 6.76 3.36
N TRP A 84 9.73 7.22 2.47
CA TRP A 84 8.89 8.39 2.69
C TRP A 84 7.98 8.22 3.93
N LEU A 85 7.28 7.09 4.02
CA LEU A 85 6.37 6.79 5.13
C LEU A 85 7.12 6.73 6.47
N LEU A 86 8.30 6.10 6.52
CA LEU A 86 9.12 6.06 7.72
C LEU A 86 9.55 7.46 8.21
N LYS A 87 9.82 8.39 7.28
CA LYS A 87 10.12 9.79 7.64
C LYS A 87 8.91 10.49 8.28
N LYS A 88 7.70 10.14 7.88
CA LYS A 88 6.46 10.69 8.45
C LYS A 88 6.08 10.07 9.81
N ILE A 89 6.45 8.80 10.05
CA ILE A 89 6.12 8.10 11.31
C ILE A 89 7.13 8.39 12.44
N LYS A 90 8.40 8.65 12.09
CA LYS A 90 9.46 9.00 13.04
C LYS A 90 9.51 10.49 13.41
N GLY A 91 8.72 11.32 12.72
CA GLY A 91 8.46 12.70 13.12
C GLY A 91 7.43 12.79 14.24
#